data_AF-A0A7H0GWK8-F1
#
_entry.id   AF-A0A7H0GWK8-F1
#
_cell.length_a   1.000
_cell.length_b   1.000
_cell.length_c   1.000
_cell.angle_alpha   90.00
_cell.angle_beta   90.00
_cell.angle_gamma   90.00
#
_symmetry.space_group_name_H-M   'P 1'
#
loop_
_entity.id
_entity.type
_entity.pdbx_description
1 polymer ?
#
loop_
_entity_poly.entity_id
_entity_poly.type
_entity_poly.pdbx_seq_one_letter_code
_entity_poly.pdbx_strand_id
1 'polypeptide(L)'
;MLNGYLALVALFLSVTIATVSAGNGPGVRGARAAALGNASVTTADVWAVGNNVAGLGQVSQTNVGFYAENRYLSSAFNTVALVAAMPIGSVSSEKPPVVV
;
A
#
# COMPACT_ATOMS: atom_id res chain seq x y z
N MET A 1 1.99 -22.24 -31.46
CA MET A 1 3.19 -21.70 -30.79
C MET A 1 3.20 -20.16 -30.81
N LEU A 2 2.98 -19.52 -31.97
CA LEU A 2 2.92 -18.05 -32.11
C LEU A 2 1.98 -17.35 -31.12
N ASN A 3 0.76 -17.87 -30.92
CA ASN A 3 -0.22 -17.26 -30.02
C ASN A 3 0.23 -17.20 -28.55
N GLY A 4 1.06 -18.15 -28.10
CA GLY A 4 1.61 -18.16 -26.74
C GLY A 4 2.64 -17.03 -26.55
N TYR A 5 3.49 -16.81 -27.54
CA TYR A 5 4.44 -15.69 -27.53
C TYR A 5 3.73 -14.34 -27.57
N LEU A 6 2.67 -14.21 -28.37
CA LEU A 6 1.85 -12.99 -28.41
C LEU A 6 1.18 -12.70 -27.07
N ALA A 7 0.71 -13.73 -26.36
CA ALA A 7 0.15 -13.56 -25.02
C ALA A 7 1.22 -13.11 -24.00
N LEU A 8 2.44 -13.67 -24.06
CA LEU A 8 3.54 -13.26 -23.19
C LEU A 8 4.02 -11.83 -23.48
N VAL A 9 4.08 -11.44 -24.76
CA VAL A 9 4.41 -10.07 -25.16
C VAL A 9 3.32 -9.09 -24.71
N ALA A 10 2.05 -9.44 -24.86
CA ALA A 10 0.94 -8.63 -24.38
C ALA A 10 0.95 -8.49 -22.84
N LEU A 11 1.29 -9.57 -22.11
CA LEU A 11 1.47 -9.55 -20.66
C LEU A 11 2.66 -8.66 -20.24
N PHE A 12 3.79 -8.77 -20.94
CA PHE A 12 4.96 -7.93 -20.66
C PHE A 12 4.67 -6.45 -20.92
N LEU A 13 4.00 -6.13 -22.04
CA LEU A 13 3.59 -4.77 -22.37
C LEU A 13 2.59 -4.20 -21.36
N SER A 14 1.60 -4.98 -20.91
CA SER A 14 0.61 -4.49 -19.93
C SER A 14 1.22 -4.16 -18.57
N VAL A 15 2.24 -4.92 -18.14
CA VAL A 15 3.00 -4.63 -16.90
C VAL A 15 3.76 -3.30 -17.00
N THR A 16 4.35 -3.00 -18.16
CA THR A 16 5.12 -1.75 -18.34
C THR A 16 4.23 -0.50 -18.39
N ILE A 17 3.02 -0.57 -18.96
CA ILE A 17 2.11 0.58 -19.05
C ILE A 17 1.63 1.03 -17.66
N ALA A 18 1.47 0.10 -16.71
CA ALA A 18 1.11 0.42 -15.33
C ALA A 18 2.20 1.21 -14.58
N THR A 19 3.46 1.15 -15.03
CA THR A 19 4.59 1.86 -14.39
C THR A 19 4.79 3.31 -14.87
N VAL A 20 4.01 3.80 -15.83
CA VAL A 20 4.16 5.15 -16.42
C VAL A 20 3.63 6.27 -15.52
N SER A 21 3.13 5.95 -14.33
CA SER A 21 2.87 6.93 -13.26
C SER A 21 4.19 7.39 -12.61
N ALA A 22 5.03 8.11 -13.37
CA ALA A 22 6.24 8.79 -12.87
C ALA A 22 5.97 10.22 -12.38
N GLY A 23 4.71 10.56 -12.11
CA GLY A 23 4.34 11.77 -11.40
C GLY A 23 4.30 11.51 -9.90
N ASN A 24 4.93 12.37 -9.11
CA ASN A 24 4.81 12.41 -7.64
C ASN A 24 3.38 12.83 -7.22
N GLY A 25 2.34 12.14 -7.70
CA GLY A 25 1.10 12.04 -6.94
C GLY A 25 1.43 11.52 -5.55
N PRO A 26 0.59 11.76 -4.52
CA PRO A 26 0.91 11.36 -3.16
C PRO A 26 1.30 9.88 -3.14
N GLY A 27 2.62 9.62 -3.05
CA GLY A 27 3.16 8.28 -3.19
C GLY A 27 2.63 7.39 -2.09
N VAL A 28 2.77 6.08 -2.27
CA VAL A 28 2.48 5.12 -1.21
C VAL A 28 3.28 5.52 0.05
N ARG A 29 2.58 5.61 1.18
CA ARG A 29 3.16 6.07 2.46
C ARG A 29 3.32 4.90 3.41
N GLY A 30 4.32 5.00 4.28
CA GLY A 30 4.60 4.00 5.30
C GLY A 30 5.70 3.02 4.90
N ALA A 31 6.56 2.72 5.86
CA ALA A 31 7.76 1.92 5.63
C ALA A 31 7.45 0.50 5.14
N ARG A 32 6.36 -0.12 5.62
CA ARG A 32 5.93 -1.45 5.20
C ARG A 32 5.68 -1.49 3.69
N ALA A 33 4.86 -0.57 3.20
CA ALA A 33 4.49 -0.55 1.80
C ALA A 33 5.67 -0.16 0.91
N ALA A 34 6.52 0.77 1.35
CA ALA A 34 7.76 1.12 0.67
C ALA A 34 8.71 -0.09 0.53
N ALA A 35 8.90 -0.87 1.60
CA ALA A 35 9.73 -2.07 1.59
C ALA A 35 9.16 -3.20 0.71
N LEU A 36 7.84 -3.21 0.47
CA LEU A 36 7.15 -4.15 -0.41
C LEU A 36 7.05 -3.66 -1.87
N GLY A 37 7.90 -2.71 -2.29
CA GLY A 37 7.86 -2.18 -3.64
C GLY A 37 6.57 -1.43 -3.96
N ASN A 38 6.01 -0.72 -2.97
CA ASN A 38 4.75 0.01 -3.03
C ASN A 38 3.48 -0.88 -3.12
N ALA A 39 3.58 -2.18 -2.85
CA ALA A 39 2.40 -3.03 -2.70
C ALA A 39 1.68 -2.73 -1.38
N SER A 40 0.52 -2.05 -1.46
CA SER A 40 -0.25 -1.61 -0.27
C SER A 40 -1.74 -1.89 -0.33
N VAL A 41 -2.27 -2.36 -1.46
CA VAL A 41 -3.74 -2.45 -1.65
C VAL A 41 -4.39 -3.46 -0.72
N THR A 42 -3.69 -4.55 -0.34
CA THR A 42 -4.23 -5.59 0.54
C THR A 42 -3.86 -5.40 2.01
N THR A 43 -3.09 -4.36 2.36
CA THR A 43 -2.68 -4.10 3.74
C THR A 43 -3.71 -3.22 4.46
N ALA A 44 -4.19 -3.69 5.61
CA ALA A 44 -5.12 -2.96 6.48
C ALA A 44 -4.42 -2.49 7.76
N ASP A 45 -3.63 -1.41 7.65
CA ASP A 45 -2.99 -0.75 8.79
C ASP A 45 -3.25 0.76 8.77
N VAL A 46 -2.62 1.51 9.69
CA VAL A 46 -2.78 2.97 9.80
C VAL A 46 -2.49 3.72 8.48
N TRP A 47 -1.64 3.17 7.60
CA TRP A 47 -1.30 3.76 6.31
C TRP A 47 -2.39 3.59 5.25
N ALA A 48 -3.43 2.79 5.53
CA ALA A 48 -4.62 2.68 4.69
C ALA A 48 -5.27 4.05 4.40
N VAL A 49 -5.10 5.06 5.28
CA VAL A 49 -5.59 6.43 5.07
C VAL A 49 -5.21 7.03 3.72
N GLY A 50 -4.02 6.69 3.22
CA GLY A 50 -3.47 7.24 1.97
C GLY A 50 -3.22 6.19 0.90
N ASN A 51 -3.29 4.89 1.27
CA ASN A 51 -2.91 3.78 0.40
C ASN A 51 -4.11 2.95 -0.09
N ASN A 52 -5.13 2.79 0.74
CA ASN A 52 -6.39 2.10 0.41
C ASN A 52 -7.45 2.42 1.47
N VAL A 53 -8.34 3.37 1.17
CA VAL A 53 -9.37 3.83 2.12
C VAL A 53 -10.29 2.70 2.61
N ALA A 54 -10.55 1.67 1.78
CA ALA A 54 -11.36 0.53 2.19
C ALA A 54 -10.69 -0.29 3.31
N GLY A 55 -9.36 -0.29 3.38
CA GLY A 55 -8.59 -0.95 4.44
C GLY A 55 -8.79 -0.33 5.83
N LEU A 56 -9.21 0.94 5.93
CA LEU A 56 -9.49 1.58 7.22
C LEU A 56 -10.63 0.88 7.98
N GLY A 57 -11.59 0.29 7.27
CA GLY A 57 -12.68 -0.45 7.88
C GLY A 57 -12.24 -1.72 8.63
N GLN A 58 -11.00 -2.16 8.42
CA GLN A 58 -10.41 -3.33 9.10
C GLN A 58 -9.46 -2.93 10.25
N VAL A 59 -9.21 -1.64 10.48
CA VAL A 59 -8.37 -1.18 11.59
C VAL A 59 -9.15 -1.35 12.90
N SER A 60 -8.73 -2.31 13.73
CA SER A 60 -9.44 -2.68 14.96
C SER A 60 -8.97 -1.94 16.23
N GLN A 61 -7.89 -1.17 16.14
CA GLN A 61 -7.28 -0.47 17.27
C GLN A 61 -6.83 0.94 16.86
N THR A 62 -6.84 1.86 17.82
CA THR A 62 -6.28 3.21 17.62
C THR A 62 -4.79 3.13 17.38
N ASN A 63 -4.33 3.64 16.24
CA ASN A 63 -2.94 3.58 15.81
C ASN A 63 -2.45 4.96 15.37
N VAL A 64 -1.17 5.23 15.61
CA VAL A 64 -0.46 6.41 15.12
C VAL A 64 0.77 5.94 14.35
N GLY A 65 1.07 6.57 13.22
CA GLY A 65 2.19 6.21 12.35
C GLY A 65 3.01 7.44 11.96
N PHE A 66 4.33 7.29 11.99
CA PHE A 66 5.28 8.26 11.46
C PHE A 66 6.08 7.63 10.32
N TYR A 67 6.33 8.41 9.28
CA TYR A 67 7.10 7.99 8.11
C TYR A 67 8.01 9.13 7.67
N ALA A 68 9.26 8.79 7.38
CA ALA A 68 10.20 9.68 6.74
C ALA A 68 10.95 8.89 5.66
N GLU A 69 11.11 9.50 4.49
CA GLU A 69 11.81 8.93 3.35
C GLU A 69 12.66 10.02 2.71
N ASN A 70 13.92 9.69 2.42
CA ASN A 70 14.75 10.46 1.52
C ASN A 70 14.90 9.67 0.22
N ARG A 71 14.20 10.11 -0.83
CA ARG A 71 14.26 9.42 -2.13
C ARG A 71 15.47 9.89 -2.93
N TYR A 72 16.18 8.94 -3.52
CA TYR A 72 17.38 9.17 -4.34
C TYR A 72 18.56 9.86 -3.64
N LEU A 73 18.64 9.78 -2.30
CA LEU A 73 19.68 10.46 -1.52
C LEU A 73 19.69 12.00 -1.73
N SER A 74 18.55 12.57 -2.15
CA SER A 74 18.40 13.99 -2.45
C SER A 74 17.40 14.64 -1.51
N SER A 75 17.79 15.75 -0.89
CA SER A 75 16.94 16.51 0.03
C SER A 75 15.70 17.08 -0.65
N ALA A 76 15.74 17.30 -1.97
CA ALA A 76 14.61 17.79 -2.76
C ALA A 76 13.44 16.79 -2.82
N PHE A 77 13.69 15.51 -2.54
CA PHE A 77 12.68 14.44 -2.55
C PHE A 77 12.45 13.83 -1.17
N ASN A 78 12.62 14.63 -0.10
CA ASN A 78 12.23 14.23 1.24
C ASN A 78 10.71 14.20 1.38
N THR A 79 10.19 13.10 1.94
CA THR A 79 8.78 12.96 2.30
C THR A 79 8.67 12.63 3.78
N VAL A 80 7.82 13.35 4.50
CA VAL A 80 7.48 13.07 5.89
C VAL A 80 5.96 12.96 6.01
N ALA A 81 5.48 12.00 6.78
CA ALA A 81 4.06 11.83 7.06
C ALA A 81 3.82 11.46 8.52
N LEU A 82 2.75 12.02 9.07
CA LEU A 82 2.17 11.67 10.35
C LEU A 82 0.71 11.28 10.10
N VAL A 83 0.29 10.16 10.66
CA VAL A 83 -1.07 9.64 10.53
C VAL A 83 -1.58 9.14 11.87
N ALA A 84 -2.87 9.31 12.11
CA ALA A 84 -3.60 8.62 13.16
C ALA A 84 -4.86 7.99 12.57
N ALA A 85 -5.22 6.81 13.05
CA ALA A 85 -6.49 6.14 12.74
C ALA A 85 -7.11 5.66 14.04
N MET A 86 -8.39 5.96 14.24
CA MET A 86 -9.16 5.52 15.40
C MET A 86 -10.43 4.82 14.90
N PRO A 87 -10.68 3.56 15.29
CA PRO A 87 -11.94 2.90 14.99
C PRO A 87 -13.08 3.58 15.74
N ILE A 88 -14.15 3.94 15.01
CA ILE A 88 -15.36 4.56 15.57
C ILE A 88 -16.51 3.54 15.76
N GLY A 89 -16.29 2.28 15.39
CA GLY A 89 -17.28 1.19 15.50
C GLY A 89 -16.61 -0.17 15.73
N SER A 90 -17.42 -1.21 15.93
CA SER A 90 -16.91 -2.57 16.14
C SER A 90 -16.42 -3.17 14.82
N VAL A 91 -15.12 -3.40 14.69
CA VAL A 91 -14.56 -4.27 13.65
C VAL A 91 -14.67 -5.70 14.17
N SER A 92 -15.31 -6.62 13.43
CA SER A 92 -15.40 -8.01 13.87
C SER A 92 -14.00 -8.62 13.87
N SER A 93 -13.39 -8.74 15.06
CA SER A 93 -12.23 -9.59 15.25
C SER A 93 -12.73 -11.03 15.24
N GLU A 94 -12.72 -11.68 14.08
CA GLU A 94 -13.05 -13.10 14.01
C GLU A 94 -12.05 -13.85 14.91
N LYS A 95 -12.55 -14.34 16.05
CA LYS A 95 -11.75 -15.18 16.96
C LYS A 95 -11.42 -16.45 16.16
N PRO A 96 -10.14 -16.85 16.02
CA PRO A 96 -9.82 -18.13 15.39
C PRO A 96 -10.61 -19.23 16.11
N PRO A 97 -11.20 -20.20 15.38
CA PRO A 97 -11.93 -21.27 16.02
C PRO A 97 -11.03 -21.92 17.06
N VAL A 98 -11.53 -21.98 18.29
CA VAL A 98 -10.88 -22.76 19.35
C VAL A 98 -10.99 -24.21 18.89
N VAL A 99 -9.86 -24.76 18.42
CA VAL A 99 -9.75 -26.19 18.20
C VAL A 99 -9.74 -26.81 19.60
N VAL A 100 -10.92 -27.21 20.07
CA VAL A 100 -11.13 -28.05 21.25
C VAL A 100 -10.83 -29.50 20.91
#